data_AF-A0A9E3BZY7-F1
#
_entry.id   AF-A0A9E3BZY7-F1
#
_cell.length_a   1.000
_cell.length_b   1.000
_cell.length_c   1.000
_cell.angle_alpha   90.00
_cell.angle_beta   90.00
_cell.angle_gamma   90.00
#
_symmetry.space_group_name_H-M   'P 1'
#
loop_
_entity.id
_entity.type
_entity.pdbx_description
1 polymer ?
#
loop_
_entity_poly.entity_id
_entity_poly.type
_entity_poly.pdbx_seq_one_letter_code
_entity_poly.pdbx_strand_id
1 'polypeptide(L)'
;AHPVALRAWLSALVSGLPVPVIFVLLRLIPMSGTHAAEHQVVHCIERGLPLTPDCVRAMPRVHPRCGTNLFIGLSLFLLVFVGAFCAAEPAPVSLANGIGVADAATVALILAAPPALLFWRRIGAFVQQWFATRPATDLQIAGAIRAAEEVLRRRHQAGGCVRFRPLRRAWSMGFAQVLLGYAALLGPLSLALDHCPALANWLGM
;
A
#
# COMPACT_ATOMS: atom_id res chain seq x y z
N ALA A 1 29.41 -19.65 -10.23
CA ALA A 1 28.91 -18.26 -10.12
C ALA A 1 27.46 -18.10 -10.62
N HIS A 2 27.09 -18.57 -11.82
CA HIS A 2 25.73 -18.43 -12.38
C HIS A 2 24.55 -19.03 -11.59
N PRO A 3 24.63 -20.19 -10.90
CA PRO A 3 23.46 -20.77 -10.23
C PRO A 3 23.05 -20.00 -8.96
N VAL A 4 23.99 -19.29 -8.31
CA VAL A 4 23.71 -18.46 -7.13
C VAL A 4 22.96 -17.20 -7.52
N ALA A 5 23.38 -16.55 -8.60
CA ALA A 5 22.68 -15.39 -9.15
C ALA A 5 21.26 -15.75 -9.59
N LEU A 6 21.08 -16.86 -10.31
CA LEU A 6 19.76 -17.31 -10.74
C LEU A 6 18.82 -17.59 -9.56
N ARG A 7 19.31 -18.25 -8.50
CA ARG A 7 18.52 -18.51 -7.28
C ARG A 7 18.12 -17.22 -6.56
N ALA A 8 19.03 -16.25 -6.45
CA ALA A 8 18.73 -14.95 -5.85
C ALA A 8 17.67 -14.17 -6.65
N TRP A 9 17.73 -14.22 -7.98
CA TRP A 9 16.70 -13.61 -8.83
C TRP A 9 15.34 -14.30 -8.69
N LEU A 10 15.33 -15.64 -8.63
CA LEU A 10 14.11 -16.41 -8.43
C LEU A 10 13.47 -16.15 -7.05
N SER A 11 14.26 -16.11 -5.98
CA SER A 11 13.75 -15.84 -4.63
C SER A 11 13.20 -14.42 -4.49
N ALA A 12 13.87 -13.43 -5.10
CA ALA A 12 13.37 -12.05 -5.15
C ALA A 12 12.05 -11.96 -5.93
N LEU A 13 11.94 -12.67 -7.06
CA LEU A 13 10.72 -12.70 -7.87
C LEU A 13 9.55 -13.36 -7.13
N VAL A 14 9.79 -14.50 -6.49
CA VAL A 14 8.79 -15.21 -5.69
C VAL A 14 8.34 -14.38 -4.49
N SER A 15 9.28 -13.75 -3.77
CA SER A 15 8.99 -12.87 -2.64
C SER A 15 8.24 -11.60 -3.05
N GLY A 16 8.48 -11.10 -4.26
CA GLY A 16 7.81 -9.93 -4.83
C GLY A 16 6.42 -10.22 -5.42
N LEU A 17 6.12 -11.49 -5.74
CA LEU A 17 4.89 -11.93 -6.43
C LEU A 17 3.58 -11.60 -5.69
N PRO A 18 3.49 -11.63 -4.35
CA PRO A 18 2.23 -11.35 -3.65
C PRO A 18 1.65 -9.97 -3.94
N VAL A 19 2.49 -8.94 -4.13
CA VAL A 19 2.05 -7.55 -4.37
C VAL A 19 1.28 -7.40 -5.70
N PRO A 20 1.82 -7.77 -6.87
CA PRO A 20 1.07 -7.72 -8.12
C PRO A 20 -0.14 -8.66 -8.09
N VAL A 21 -0.06 -9.82 -7.42
CA VAL A 21 -1.21 -10.73 -7.27
C VAL A 21 -2.35 -10.04 -6.54
N ILE A 22 -2.09 -9.33 -5.42
CA ILE A 22 -3.13 -8.59 -4.69
C ILE A 22 -3.77 -7.54 -5.60
N PHE A 23 -2.98 -6.78 -6.37
CA PHE A 23 -3.54 -5.78 -7.28
C PHE A 23 -4.36 -6.38 -8.42
N VAL A 24 -3.94 -7.53 -8.95
CA VAL A 24 -4.73 -8.29 -9.93
C VAL A 24 -6.03 -8.77 -9.30
N LEU A 25 -5.99 -9.37 -8.11
CA LEU A 25 -7.18 -9.84 -7.40
C LEU A 25 -8.15 -8.70 -7.10
N LEU A 26 -7.67 -7.59 -6.52
CA LEU A 26 -8.45 -6.38 -6.26
C LEU A 26 -9.12 -5.85 -7.53
N ARG A 27 -8.38 -5.87 -8.65
CA ARG A 27 -8.89 -5.47 -9.95
C ARG A 27 -10.00 -6.43 -10.38
N LEU A 28 -9.80 -7.74 -10.31
CA LEU A 28 -10.76 -8.74 -10.79
C LEU A 28 -12.07 -8.79 -9.99
N ILE A 29 -12.02 -8.54 -8.68
CA ILE A 29 -13.21 -8.56 -7.82
C ILE A 29 -14.05 -7.27 -7.92
N PRO A 30 -15.36 -7.32 -7.62
CA PRO A 30 -16.24 -6.15 -7.65
C PRO A 30 -15.82 -4.99 -6.73
N MET A 31 -14.96 -5.25 -5.74
CA MET A 31 -14.50 -4.26 -4.75
C MET A 31 -13.80 -3.05 -5.39
N SER A 32 -13.15 -3.21 -6.54
CA SER A 32 -12.51 -2.07 -7.23
C SER A 32 -13.54 -1.04 -7.75
N GLY A 33 -14.76 -1.47 -8.07
CA GLY A 33 -15.85 -0.58 -8.47
C GLY A 33 -16.53 0.09 -7.26
N THR A 34 -16.73 -0.65 -6.16
CA THR A 34 -17.26 -0.06 -4.91
C THR A 34 -16.30 0.97 -4.32
N HIS A 35 -15.00 0.70 -4.36
CA HIS A 35 -13.95 1.61 -3.93
C HIS A 35 -13.92 2.90 -4.79
N ALA A 36 -14.11 2.76 -6.11
CA ALA A 36 -14.24 3.93 -6.98
C ALA A 36 -15.46 4.79 -6.62
N ALA A 37 -16.61 4.16 -6.35
CA ALA A 37 -17.82 4.86 -5.95
C ALA A 37 -17.63 5.62 -4.62
N GLU A 38 -16.93 5.04 -3.65
CA GLU A 38 -16.57 5.72 -2.39
C GLU A 38 -15.75 6.99 -2.67
N HIS A 39 -14.69 6.88 -3.47
CA HIS A 39 -13.87 8.04 -3.83
C HIS A 39 -14.67 9.15 -4.50
N GLN A 40 -15.55 8.77 -5.41
CA GLN A 40 -16.42 9.69 -6.14
C GLN A 40 -17.39 10.43 -5.19
N VAL A 41 -18.01 9.70 -4.27
CA VAL A 41 -18.89 10.28 -3.24
C VAL A 41 -18.12 11.23 -2.32
N VAL A 42 -16.93 10.83 -1.86
CA VAL A 42 -16.08 11.70 -1.02
C VAL A 42 -15.69 12.98 -1.76
N HIS A 43 -15.36 12.92 -3.05
CA HIS A 43 -15.12 14.12 -3.87
C HIS A 43 -16.35 15.04 -3.93
N CYS A 44 -17.56 14.50 -4.08
CA CYS A 44 -18.78 15.32 -4.02
C CYS A 44 -18.91 16.02 -2.65
N ILE A 45 -18.69 15.30 -1.55
CA ILE A 45 -18.77 15.85 -0.19
C ILE A 45 -17.71 16.95 0.00
N GLU A 46 -16.46 16.69 -0.39
CA GLU A 46 -15.36 17.67 -0.26
C GLU A 46 -15.62 18.95 -1.07
N ARG A 47 -16.32 18.83 -2.19
CA ARG A 47 -16.70 19.96 -3.07
C ARG A 47 -18.04 20.60 -2.70
N GLY A 48 -18.74 20.09 -1.68
CA GLY A 48 -20.07 20.58 -1.29
C GLY A 48 -21.14 20.37 -2.36
N LEU A 49 -20.99 19.36 -3.21
CA LEU A 49 -21.93 19.05 -4.29
C LEU A 49 -23.00 18.04 -3.85
N PRO A 50 -24.19 18.05 -4.49
CA PRO A 50 -25.27 17.14 -4.13
C PRO A 50 -24.91 15.67 -4.39
N LEU A 51 -25.30 14.78 -3.48
CA LEU A 51 -25.09 13.32 -3.58
C LEU A 51 -26.11 12.65 -4.52
N THR A 52 -26.16 13.12 -5.77
CA THR A 52 -26.96 12.48 -6.83
C THR A 52 -26.10 11.52 -7.64
N PRO A 53 -26.67 10.44 -8.21
CA PRO A 53 -25.92 9.49 -9.01
C PRO A 53 -25.11 10.14 -10.14
N ASP A 54 -25.67 11.15 -10.80
CA ASP A 54 -25.00 11.83 -11.92
C ASP A 54 -23.83 12.70 -11.47
N CYS A 55 -23.99 13.42 -10.35
CA CYS A 55 -22.90 14.22 -9.79
C CYS A 55 -21.75 13.32 -9.31
N VAL A 56 -22.07 12.22 -8.63
CA VAL A 56 -21.08 11.25 -8.16
C VAL A 56 -20.37 10.58 -9.34
N ARG A 57 -21.09 10.16 -10.38
CA ARG A 57 -20.48 9.52 -11.56
C ARG A 57 -19.47 10.43 -12.27
N ALA A 58 -19.71 11.73 -12.27
CA ALA A 58 -18.81 12.72 -12.87
C ALA A 58 -17.50 12.94 -12.08
N MET A 59 -17.41 12.45 -10.84
CA MET A 59 -16.21 12.65 -10.02
C MET A 59 -15.05 11.73 -10.41
N PRO A 60 -13.79 12.15 -10.16
CA PRO A 60 -12.62 11.31 -10.38
C PRO A 60 -12.65 10.07 -9.48
N ARG A 61 -12.20 8.94 -10.02
CA ARG A 61 -12.02 7.69 -9.25
C ARG A 61 -10.72 7.67 -8.44
N VAL A 62 -9.77 8.54 -8.75
CA VAL A 62 -8.53 8.70 -7.98
C VAL A 62 -8.75 9.70 -6.87
N HIS A 63 -8.37 9.32 -5.65
CA HIS A 63 -8.47 10.20 -4.50
C HIS A 63 -7.09 10.42 -3.86
N PRO A 64 -6.67 11.69 -3.61
CA PRO A 64 -5.34 11.99 -3.09
C PRO A 64 -5.11 11.46 -1.67
N ARG A 65 -6.19 11.29 -0.90
CA ARG A 65 -6.19 10.81 0.50
C ARG A 65 -6.49 9.31 0.63
N CYS A 66 -6.56 8.57 -0.48
CA CYS A 66 -6.79 7.12 -0.45
C CYS A 66 -5.62 6.39 0.22
N GLY A 67 -5.93 5.38 1.04
CA GLY A 67 -4.94 4.52 1.69
C GLY A 67 -4.02 3.78 0.72
N THR A 68 -4.42 3.58 -0.54
CA THR A 68 -3.53 3.04 -1.60
C THR A 68 -2.31 3.92 -1.83
N ASN A 69 -2.43 5.26 -1.74
CA ASN A 69 -1.25 6.13 -1.82
C ASN A 69 -0.31 5.90 -0.65
N LEU A 70 -0.84 5.74 0.57
CA LEU A 70 -0.05 5.46 1.76
C LEU A 70 0.65 4.10 1.66
N PHE A 71 -0.06 3.06 1.22
CA PHE A 71 0.50 1.73 1.02
C PHE A 71 1.65 1.73 0.00
N ILE A 72 1.46 2.40 -1.15
CA ILE A 72 2.50 2.53 -2.17
C ILE A 72 3.69 3.35 -1.65
N GLY A 73 3.45 4.46 -0.95
CA GLY A 73 4.52 5.26 -0.35
C GLY A 73 5.35 4.47 0.66
N LEU A 74 4.69 3.74 1.56
CA LEU A 74 5.35 2.89 2.55
C LEU A 74 6.13 1.75 1.87
N SER A 75 5.54 1.09 0.88
CA SER A 75 6.21 0.00 0.14
C SER A 75 7.45 0.49 -0.61
N LEU A 76 7.37 1.65 -1.26
CA LEU A 76 8.52 2.28 -1.92
C LEU A 76 9.60 2.68 -0.92
N PHE A 77 9.21 3.26 0.21
CA PHE A 77 10.15 3.62 1.28
C PHE A 77 10.86 2.39 1.84
N LEU A 78 10.11 1.32 2.16
CA LEU A 78 10.69 0.08 2.65
C LEU A 78 11.61 -0.59 1.62
N LEU A 79 11.22 -0.57 0.34
CA LEU A 79 12.06 -1.10 -0.74
C LEU A 79 13.40 -0.35 -0.84
N VAL A 80 13.35 0.98 -0.80
CA VAL A 80 14.56 1.82 -0.84
C VAL A 80 15.40 1.62 0.42
N PHE A 81 14.76 1.57 1.59
CA PHE A 81 15.43 1.41 2.87
C PHE A 81 16.12 0.05 2.98
N VAL A 82 15.36 -1.04 2.81
CA VAL A 82 15.92 -2.40 2.84
C VAL A 82 16.94 -2.59 1.73
N GLY A 83 16.68 -2.10 0.52
CA GLY A 83 17.63 -2.18 -0.59
C GLY A 83 18.95 -1.48 -0.27
N ALA A 84 18.92 -0.27 0.29
CA ALA A 84 20.12 0.46 0.66
C ALA A 84 20.92 -0.26 1.76
N PHE A 85 20.25 -0.76 2.80
CA PHE A 85 20.91 -1.41 3.94
C PHE A 85 21.34 -2.86 3.68
N CYS A 86 20.67 -3.60 2.79
CA CYS A 86 21.02 -4.99 2.47
C CYS A 86 21.99 -5.11 1.28
N ALA A 87 22.03 -4.13 0.36
CA ALA A 87 22.97 -4.14 -0.77
C ALA A 87 24.33 -3.52 -0.44
N ALA A 88 24.45 -2.83 0.69
CA ALA A 88 25.72 -2.29 1.15
C ALA A 88 26.52 -3.38 1.87
N GLU A 89 27.44 -4.01 1.14
CA GLU A 89 28.69 -4.45 1.79
C GLU A 89 29.30 -3.21 2.47
N PRO A 90 29.84 -3.31 3.70
CA PRO A 90 30.46 -2.19 4.39
C PRO A 90 31.81 -1.84 3.73
N ALA A 91 31.77 -1.33 2.50
CA ALA A 91 32.92 -0.79 1.81
C ALA A 91 32.92 0.75 1.99
N PRO A 92 33.90 1.32 2.70
CA PRO A 92 34.00 2.77 2.80
C PRO A 92 34.31 3.36 1.43
N VAL A 93 33.35 4.08 0.84
CA VAL A 93 33.58 4.88 -0.37
C VAL A 93 34.35 6.13 0.05
N SER A 94 35.67 6.08 -0.09
CA SER A 94 36.52 7.25 0.14
C SER A 94 36.59 8.09 -1.13
N LEU A 95 35.83 9.18 -1.18
CA LEU A 95 36.03 10.23 -2.18
C LEU A 95 37.27 11.04 -1.78
N ALA A 96 38.13 11.35 -2.75
CA ALA A 96 39.44 11.97 -2.58
C ALA A 96 39.47 13.36 -1.88
N ASN A 97 38.33 13.88 -1.41
CA ASN A 97 38.16 15.25 -0.91
C ASN A 97 37.72 15.35 0.57
N GLY A 98 37.91 14.31 1.39
CA GLY A 98 37.80 14.43 2.86
C GLY A 98 36.38 14.60 3.42
N ILE A 99 35.34 14.45 2.59
CA ILE A 99 33.96 14.29 3.07
C ILE A 99 33.69 12.78 3.11
N GLY A 100 33.83 12.20 4.30
CA GLY A 100 33.45 10.80 4.53
C GLY A 100 31.94 10.64 4.42
N VAL A 101 31.47 10.18 3.26
CA VAL A 101 30.11 9.66 3.15
C VAL A 101 30.07 8.35 3.92
N ALA A 102 29.38 8.35 5.06
CA ALA A 102 29.11 7.14 5.83
C ALA A 102 28.45 6.12 4.89
N ASP A 103 29.14 5.05 4.52
CA ASP A 103 28.69 3.90 3.71
C ASP A 103 27.88 4.14 2.39
N ALA A 104 27.96 3.16 1.49
CA ALA A 104 27.21 3.18 0.23
C ALA A 104 25.68 3.25 0.44
N ALA A 105 25.18 2.77 1.60
CA ALA A 105 23.76 2.79 1.94
C ALA A 105 23.25 4.22 2.16
N THR A 106 24.01 5.07 2.86
CA THR A 106 23.61 6.46 3.11
C THR A 106 23.57 7.26 1.80
N VAL A 107 24.54 7.05 0.90
CA VAL A 107 24.51 7.68 -0.43
C VAL A 107 23.31 7.21 -1.23
N ALA A 108 23.03 5.90 -1.25
CA ALA A 108 21.86 5.35 -1.93
C ALA A 108 20.55 5.93 -1.38
N LEU A 109 20.43 6.10 -0.06
CA LEU A 109 19.28 6.73 0.58
C LEU A 109 19.15 8.20 0.20
N ILE A 110 20.22 8.98 0.29
CA ILE A 110 20.20 10.41 -0.06
C ILE A 110 19.73 10.60 -1.52
N LEU A 111 20.14 9.72 -2.42
CA LEU A 111 19.74 9.79 -3.83
C LEU A 111 18.31 9.26 -4.06
N ALA A 112 17.88 8.21 -3.37
CA ALA A 112 16.61 7.54 -3.63
C ALA A 112 15.41 8.08 -2.82
N ALA A 113 15.62 8.63 -1.63
CA ALA A 113 14.52 9.15 -0.80
C ALA A 113 13.80 10.35 -1.43
N PRO A 114 14.49 11.37 -1.97
CA PRO A 114 13.83 12.52 -2.60
C PRO A 114 12.88 12.12 -3.75
N PRO A 115 13.27 11.32 -4.75
CA PRO A 115 12.33 10.88 -5.77
C PRO A 115 11.21 10.00 -5.20
N ALA A 116 11.49 9.11 -4.24
CA ALA A 116 10.41 8.34 -3.59
C ALA A 116 9.36 9.26 -2.94
N LEU A 117 9.81 10.29 -2.19
CA LEU A 117 8.94 11.27 -1.52
C LEU A 117 8.24 12.24 -2.48
N LEU A 118 8.81 12.53 -3.64
CA LEU A 118 8.19 13.41 -4.64
C LEU A 118 7.19 12.66 -5.52
N PHE A 119 7.48 11.40 -5.87
CA PHE A 119 6.71 10.65 -6.86
C PHE A 119 5.73 9.63 -6.26
N TRP A 120 5.81 9.27 -4.97
CA TRP A 120 4.90 8.27 -4.37
C TRP A 120 3.40 8.57 -4.60
N ARG A 121 2.98 9.84 -4.53
CA ARG A 121 1.58 10.22 -4.79
C ARG A 121 1.19 10.02 -6.25
N ARG A 122 2.12 10.24 -7.19
CA ARG A 122 1.89 10.02 -8.63
C ARG A 122 1.81 8.53 -8.95
N ILE A 123 2.73 7.74 -8.39
CA ILE A 123 2.73 6.27 -8.53
C ILE A 123 1.47 5.69 -7.90
N GLY A 124 1.10 6.16 -6.70
CA GLY A 124 -0.14 5.75 -6.04
C GLY A 124 -1.40 6.12 -6.85
N ALA A 125 -1.45 7.31 -7.43
CA ALA A 125 -2.54 7.71 -8.33
C ALA A 125 -2.64 6.81 -9.58
N PHE A 126 -1.50 6.47 -10.17
CA PHE A 126 -1.43 5.51 -11.27
C PHE A 126 -1.98 4.14 -10.85
N VAL A 127 -1.52 3.62 -9.70
CA VAL A 127 -1.98 2.34 -9.16
C VAL A 127 -3.49 2.35 -8.89
N GLN A 128 -4.00 3.45 -8.32
CA GLN A 128 -5.44 3.62 -8.10
C GLN A 128 -6.22 3.55 -9.41
N GLN A 129 -5.80 4.30 -10.43
CA GLN A 129 -6.53 4.40 -11.69
C GLN A 129 -6.62 3.07 -12.44
N TRP A 130 -5.53 2.31 -12.44
CA TRP A 130 -5.37 1.13 -13.29
C TRP A 130 -5.63 -0.19 -12.57
N PHE A 131 -5.31 -0.29 -11.28
CA PHE A 131 -5.39 -1.54 -10.53
C PHE A 131 -6.42 -1.48 -9.41
N ALA A 132 -6.36 -0.48 -8.53
CA ALA A 132 -7.18 -0.48 -7.31
C ALA A 132 -8.61 0.05 -7.51
N THR A 133 -8.94 0.64 -8.67
CA THR A 133 -10.28 1.15 -8.97
C THR A 133 -10.73 0.76 -10.38
N ARG A 134 -12.04 0.55 -10.57
CA ARG A 134 -12.71 0.37 -11.87
C ARG A 134 -13.88 1.36 -12.00
N PRO A 135 -14.39 1.66 -13.20
CA PRO A 135 -15.65 2.40 -13.33
C PRO A 135 -16.75 1.76 -12.48
N ALA A 136 -17.38 2.56 -11.62
CA ALA A 136 -18.41 2.08 -10.72
C ALA A 136 -19.72 1.87 -11.47
N THR A 137 -20.45 0.82 -11.12
CA THR A 137 -21.82 0.61 -11.60
C THR A 137 -22.82 1.45 -10.83
N ASP A 138 -24.02 1.63 -11.36
CA ASP A 138 -25.07 2.42 -10.71
C ASP A 138 -25.46 1.86 -9.34
N LEU A 139 -25.46 0.53 -9.19
CA LEU A 139 -25.69 -0.13 -7.90
C LEU A 139 -24.60 0.22 -6.87
N GLN A 140 -23.34 0.29 -7.30
CA GLN A 140 -22.21 0.64 -6.44
C GLN A 140 -22.26 2.12 -6.05
N ILE A 141 -22.59 3.00 -7.00
CA ILE A 141 -22.79 4.44 -6.75
C ILE A 141 -23.94 4.64 -5.75
N ALA A 142 -25.09 4.00 -5.97
CA ALA A 142 -26.23 4.10 -5.06
C ALA A 142 -25.88 3.55 -3.66
N GLY A 143 -25.11 2.46 -3.59
CA GLY A 143 -24.61 1.92 -2.33
C GLY A 143 -23.68 2.89 -1.58
N ALA A 144 -22.76 3.52 -2.31
CA ALA A 144 -21.84 4.50 -1.74
C ALA A 144 -22.56 5.76 -1.25
N ILE A 145 -23.56 6.25 -2.00
CA ILE A 145 -24.40 7.38 -1.58
C ILE A 145 -25.12 7.05 -0.27
N ARG A 146 -25.82 5.90 -0.20
CA ARG A 146 -26.52 5.48 1.03
C ARG A 146 -25.57 5.39 2.24
N ALA A 147 -24.38 4.82 2.04
CA ALA A 147 -23.39 4.71 3.10
C ALA A 147 -22.90 6.09 3.57
N ALA A 148 -22.68 7.02 2.65
CA ALA A 148 -22.26 8.38 2.98
C ALA A 148 -23.35 9.18 3.69
N GLU A 149 -24.60 9.11 3.22
CA GLU A 149 -25.75 9.74 3.87
C GLU A 149 -25.92 9.23 5.30
N GLU A 150 -25.77 7.92 5.52
CA GLU A 150 -25.83 7.31 6.84
C GLU A 150 -24.71 7.82 7.77
N VAL A 151 -23.48 7.94 7.26
CA VAL A 151 -22.35 8.52 8.02
C VAL A 151 -22.60 9.98 8.37
N LEU A 152 -23.07 10.78 7.41
CA LEU A 152 -23.40 12.19 7.62
C LEU A 152 -24.57 12.35 8.59
N ARG A 153 -25.61 11.52 8.49
CA ARG A 153 -26.75 11.49 9.40
C ARG A 153 -26.31 11.21 10.84
N ARG A 154 -25.48 10.18 11.05
CA ARG A 154 -24.92 9.87 12.38
C ARG A 154 -24.06 11.01 12.92
N ARG A 155 -23.28 11.67 12.06
CA ARG A 155 -22.46 12.83 12.44
C ARG A 155 -23.31 14.02 12.88
N HIS A 156 -24.39 14.31 12.17
CA HIS A 156 -25.35 15.35 12.55
C HIS A 156 -26.01 15.02 13.91
N GLN A 157 -26.46 13.78 14.10
CA GLN A 157 -27.07 13.33 15.36
C GLN A 157 -26.10 13.38 16.55
N ALA A 158 -24.82 13.11 16.33
CA ALA A 158 -23.78 13.17 17.37
C ALA A 158 -23.35 14.61 17.73
N GLY A 159 -24.01 15.64 17.17
CA GLY A 159 -23.72 17.04 17.49
C GLY A 159 -22.37 17.55 16.98
N GLY A 160 -21.81 16.94 15.93
CA GLY A 160 -20.56 17.39 15.28
C GLY A 160 -19.26 17.20 16.06
N CYS A 161 -19.33 16.93 17.37
CA CYS A 161 -18.17 16.77 18.24
C CYS A 161 -17.69 15.31 18.26
N VAL A 162 -16.73 14.97 17.41
CA VAL A 162 -16.11 13.65 17.40
C VAL A 162 -15.04 13.59 18.47
N ARG A 163 -15.27 12.84 19.56
CA ARG A 163 -14.24 12.63 20.59
C ARG A 163 -13.10 11.78 20.01
N PHE A 164 -11.93 12.38 19.88
CA PHE A 164 -10.74 11.70 19.40
C PHE A 164 -10.23 10.71 20.44
N ARG A 165 -10.30 9.41 20.15
CA ARG A 165 -9.69 8.35 20.98
C ARG A 165 -8.56 7.71 20.18
N PRO A 166 -7.27 8.00 20.49
CA PRO A 166 -6.15 7.56 19.67
C PRO A 166 -6.09 6.03 19.52
N LEU A 167 -6.34 5.29 20.60
CA LEU A 167 -6.38 3.82 20.59
C LEU A 167 -7.49 3.28 19.68
N ARG A 168 -8.71 3.83 19.78
CA ARG A 168 -9.83 3.41 18.92
C ARG A 168 -9.53 3.72 17.46
N ARG A 169 -8.89 4.85 17.17
CA ARG A 169 -8.45 5.18 15.81
C ARG A 169 -7.42 4.17 15.32
N ALA A 170 -6.36 3.92 16.09
CA ALA A 170 -5.33 2.95 15.74
C ALA A 170 -5.92 1.57 15.43
N TRP A 171 -6.83 1.09 16.26
CA TRP A 171 -7.56 -0.16 16.03
C TRP A 171 -8.43 -0.13 14.76
N SER A 172 -9.12 0.99 14.51
CA SER A 172 -10.01 1.15 13.35
C SER A 172 -9.27 1.35 12.03
N MET A 173 -7.95 1.61 12.07
CA MET A 173 -7.12 1.71 10.86
C MET A 173 -6.83 0.35 10.22
N GLY A 174 -7.10 -0.77 10.91
CA GLY A 174 -6.92 -2.11 10.35
C GLY A 174 -5.48 -2.64 10.40
N PHE A 175 -4.48 -1.83 10.76
CA PHE A 175 -3.08 -2.23 10.77
C PHE A 175 -2.80 -3.41 11.71
N ALA A 176 -3.39 -3.41 12.91
CA ALA A 176 -3.20 -4.51 13.86
C ALA A 176 -3.75 -5.83 13.30
N GLN A 177 -4.91 -5.78 12.64
CA GLN A 177 -5.56 -6.93 12.02
C GLN A 177 -4.72 -7.48 10.86
N VAL A 178 -4.13 -6.60 10.04
CA VAL A 178 -3.23 -7.00 8.95
C VAL A 178 -1.96 -7.64 9.50
N LEU A 179 -1.33 -7.04 10.51
CA LEU A 179 -0.10 -7.58 11.14
C LEU A 179 -0.36 -8.94 11.79
N LEU A 180 -1.49 -9.09 12.50
CA LEU A 180 -1.91 -10.36 13.09
C LEU A 180 -2.16 -11.42 12.02
N GLY A 181 -2.85 -11.07 10.93
CA GLY A 181 -3.07 -11.97 9.80
C GLY A 181 -1.76 -12.41 9.14
N TYR A 182 -0.82 -11.49 8.97
CA TYR A 182 0.52 -11.78 8.44
C TYR A 182 1.32 -12.71 9.36
N ALA A 183 1.33 -12.43 10.67
CA ALA A 183 2.00 -13.27 11.66
C ALA A 183 1.39 -14.68 11.74
N ALA A 184 0.07 -14.80 11.65
CA ALA A 184 -0.63 -16.08 11.63
C ALA A 184 -0.34 -16.89 10.35
N LEU A 185 -0.05 -16.22 9.23
CA LEU A 185 0.30 -16.88 7.97
C LEU A 185 1.76 -17.32 7.92
N LEU A 186 2.69 -16.43 8.33
CA LEU A 186 4.12 -16.70 8.24
C LEU A 186 4.71 -17.46 9.41
N GLY A 187 4.17 -17.32 10.62
CA GLY A 187 4.68 -18.02 11.81
C GLY A 187 4.66 -19.54 11.67
N PRO A 188 3.53 -20.15 11.25
CA PRO A 188 3.48 -21.60 10.98
C PRO A 188 4.35 -22.01 9.80
N LEU A 189 4.47 -21.17 8.77
CA LEU A 189 5.34 -21.43 7.62
C LEU A 189 6.81 -21.44 8.02
N SER A 190 7.27 -20.47 8.81
CA SER A 190 8.65 -20.43 9.30
C SER A 190 8.95 -21.61 10.21
N LEU A 191 8.04 -21.91 11.15
CA LEU A 191 8.17 -23.09 12.02
C LEU A 191 8.23 -24.39 11.22
N ALA A 192 7.41 -24.54 10.17
CA ALA A 192 7.43 -25.71 9.30
C ALA A 192 8.73 -25.82 8.50
N LEU A 193 9.28 -24.71 8.01
CA LEU A 193 10.58 -24.69 7.31
C LEU A 193 11.72 -25.09 8.25
N ASP A 194 11.73 -24.60 9.49
CA ASP A 194 12.75 -24.90 10.49
C ASP A 194 12.71 -26.38 10.94
N HIS A 195 11.52 -27.00 10.98
CA HIS A 195 11.34 -28.37 11.49
C HIS A 195 11.17 -29.43 10.38
N CYS A 196 11.08 -29.04 9.10
CA CYS A 196 11.01 -29.94 7.94
C CYS A 196 12.09 -29.58 6.91
N PRO A 197 13.34 -30.04 7.09
CA PRO A 197 14.43 -29.75 6.15
C PRO A 197 14.19 -30.29 4.74
N ALA A 198 13.32 -31.29 4.57
CA ALA A 198 12.87 -31.75 3.26
C ALA A 198 12.02 -30.70 2.51
N LEU A 199 11.20 -29.93 3.24
CA LEU A 199 10.40 -28.84 2.69
C LEU A 199 11.28 -27.64 2.34
N ALA A 200 12.23 -27.29 3.21
CA ALA A 200 13.23 -26.24 2.94
C ALA A 200 14.06 -26.57 1.69
N ASN A 201 14.58 -27.80 1.60
CA ASN A 201 15.31 -28.29 0.43
C ASN A 201 14.45 -28.29 -0.86
N TRP A 202 13.16 -28.65 -0.78
CA TRP A 202 12.24 -28.60 -1.93
C TRP A 202 11.98 -27.17 -2.41
N LEU A 203 11.91 -26.21 -1.48
CA LEU A 203 11.78 -24.78 -1.77
C LEU A 203 13.10 -24.10 -2.14
N GLY A 204 14.23 -24.81 -2.00
CA GLY A 204 15.56 -24.30 -2.33
C GLY A 204 16.13 -23.30 -1.32
N MET A 205 15.65 -23.33 -0.07
CA MET A 205 16.13 -22.56 1.09
C MET A 205 17.04 -23.44 1.94
#